data_AF-A0A2S7YZI9-F1
#
_entry.id   AF-A0A2S7YZI9-F1
#
_cell.length_a   1.000
_cell.length_b   1.000
_cell.length_c   1.000
_cell.angle_alpha   90.00
_cell.angle_beta   90.00
_cell.angle_gamma   90.00
#
_symmetry.space_group_name_H-M   'P 1'
#
loop_
_entity.id
_entity.type
_entity.pdbx_description
1 polymer ?
#
loop_
_entity_poly.entity_id
_entity_poly.type
_entity_poly.pdbx_seq_one_letter_code
_entity_poly.pdbx_strand_id
1 'polypeptide(L)'
;MIKSELMTLWNVESWTVELYGVYFVSRRLGTNRLENVGQAFQNLNISCTDYTEAEVLSLPMWEQLYVQLDKLDQLAQEIIQKEIPQEESVVLTLTDIMLDKSGCYDAFALGYDIGESPAGHLYVLVSFDENFTAQQDVIYETL
;
A
#
# COMPACT_ATOMS: atom_id res chain seq x y z
N MET A 1 -19.74 -1.19 -1.65
CA MET A 1 -19.49 -1.54 -3.07
C MET A 1 -19.70 -3.05 -3.24
N ILE A 2 -20.21 -3.55 -4.38
CA ILE A 2 -20.24 -5.01 -4.61
C ILE A 2 -18.86 -5.50 -5.08
N LYS A 3 -18.52 -6.76 -4.82
CA LYS A 3 -17.17 -7.31 -5.10
C LYS A 3 -16.68 -7.06 -6.53
N SER A 4 -17.54 -7.24 -7.53
CA SER A 4 -17.17 -7.02 -8.93
C SER A 4 -16.82 -5.56 -9.25
N GLU A 5 -17.43 -4.60 -8.58
CA GLU A 5 -17.11 -3.17 -8.75
C GLU A 5 -15.71 -2.88 -8.21
N LEU A 6 -15.39 -3.38 -7.00
CA LEU A 6 -14.06 -3.19 -6.41
C LEU A 6 -12.98 -3.89 -7.24
N MET A 7 -13.22 -5.15 -7.64
CA MET A 7 -12.30 -5.89 -8.49
C MET A 7 -12.03 -5.19 -9.82
N THR A 8 -13.05 -4.54 -10.40
CA THR A 8 -12.91 -3.77 -11.64
C THR A 8 -12.13 -2.48 -11.40
N LEU A 9 -12.49 -1.71 -10.35
CA LEU A 9 -11.84 -0.46 -9.99
C LEU A 9 -10.34 -0.66 -9.75
N TRP A 10 -9.99 -1.68 -8.97
CA TRP A 10 -8.62 -1.99 -8.58
C TRP A 10 -7.91 -2.95 -9.51
N ASN A 11 -8.52 -3.37 -10.63
CA ASN A 11 -7.96 -4.34 -11.57
C ASN A 11 -7.35 -5.56 -10.85
N VAL A 12 -8.18 -6.23 -10.04
CA VAL A 12 -7.76 -7.30 -9.12
C VAL A 12 -7.51 -8.60 -9.88
N GLU A 13 -6.34 -9.20 -9.65
CA GLU A 13 -5.91 -10.46 -10.27
C GLU A 13 -6.25 -11.69 -9.42
N SER A 14 -6.14 -11.54 -8.10
CA SER A 14 -6.41 -12.60 -7.13
C SER A 14 -7.12 -12.02 -5.93
N TRP A 15 -8.00 -12.83 -5.32
CA TRP A 15 -8.76 -12.47 -4.13
C TRP A 15 -8.88 -13.70 -3.24
N THR A 16 -8.37 -13.59 -2.02
CA THR A 16 -8.35 -14.66 -1.04
C THR A 16 -9.02 -14.17 0.24
N VAL A 17 -9.87 -15.00 0.81
CA VAL A 17 -10.48 -14.78 2.13
C VAL A 17 -9.96 -15.88 3.04
N GLU A 18 -9.27 -15.49 4.10
CA GLU A 18 -8.74 -16.41 5.11
C GLU A 18 -9.32 -16.10 6.50
N LEU A 19 -8.95 -16.91 7.50
CA LEU A 19 -9.36 -16.70 8.88
C LEU A 19 -8.89 -15.36 9.44
N TYR A 20 -7.74 -14.88 8.98
CA TYR A 20 -7.06 -13.69 9.52
C TYR A 20 -7.26 -12.43 8.68
N GLY A 21 -8.08 -12.49 7.62
CA GLY A 21 -8.37 -11.31 6.81
C GLY A 21 -8.70 -11.61 5.36
N VAL A 22 -8.73 -10.53 4.58
CA VAL A 22 -8.96 -10.56 3.14
C VAL A 22 -7.73 -9.99 2.45
N TYR A 23 -7.27 -10.69 1.42
CA TYR A 23 -6.05 -10.36 0.69
C TYR A 23 -6.32 -10.36 -0.80
N PHE A 24 -5.85 -9.34 -1.51
CA PHE A 24 -6.01 -9.29 -2.95
C PHE A 24 -4.84 -8.58 -3.62
N VAL A 25 -4.54 -8.98 -4.86
CA VAL A 25 -3.47 -8.39 -5.66
C VAL A 25 -4.09 -7.54 -6.74
N SER A 26 -3.79 -6.25 -6.72
CA SER A 26 -4.15 -5.29 -7.77
C SER A 26 -3.04 -5.21 -8.81
N ARG A 27 -3.38 -5.22 -10.10
CA ARG A 27 -2.42 -4.94 -11.17
C ARG A 27 -2.57 -3.50 -11.64
N ARG A 28 -1.66 -2.63 -11.22
CA ARG A 28 -1.67 -1.20 -11.56
C ARG A 28 -0.59 -0.87 -12.58
N LEU A 29 -0.79 0.19 -13.36
CA LEU A 29 0.31 0.77 -14.15
C LEU A 29 1.26 1.46 -13.17
N GLY A 30 2.50 0.97 -13.08
CA GLY A 30 3.51 1.58 -12.22
C GLY A 30 3.90 2.96 -12.76
N THR A 31 3.89 3.98 -11.91
CA THR A 31 4.41 5.31 -12.21
C THR A 31 5.91 5.34 -11.98
N ASN A 32 6.67 4.50 -12.69
CA ASN A 32 8.13 4.60 -12.67
C ASN A 32 8.52 5.94 -13.29
N ARG A 33 8.93 6.91 -12.45
CA ARG A 33 9.34 8.27 -12.81
C ARG A 33 10.61 8.35 -13.69
N LEU A 34 11.15 7.21 -14.12
CA LEU A 34 12.20 7.15 -15.13
C LEU A 34 11.54 6.95 -16.50
N GLU A 35 11.27 8.07 -17.16
CA GLU A 35 10.97 8.15 -18.58
C GLU A 35 11.97 7.26 -19.34
N ASN A 36 11.48 6.16 -19.94
CA ASN A 36 12.11 5.27 -20.96
C ASN A 36 12.03 3.76 -20.69
N VAL A 37 11.44 3.29 -19.60
CA VAL A 37 11.09 1.86 -19.47
C VAL A 37 9.60 1.72 -19.78
N GLY A 38 9.25 0.84 -20.73
CA GLY A 38 7.86 0.66 -21.20
C GLY A 38 6.86 0.45 -20.07
N GLN A 39 5.57 0.70 -20.33
CA GLN A 39 4.46 0.50 -19.39
C GLN A 39 4.58 -0.86 -18.67
N ALA A 40 5.12 -0.85 -17.46
CA ALA A 40 5.25 -2.02 -16.63
C ALA A 40 4.05 -2.03 -15.68
N PHE A 41 3.24 -3.08 -15.79
CA PHE A 41 2.26 -3.36 -14.77
C PHE A 41 3.00 -3.82 -13.51
N GLN A 42 2.65 -3.20 -12.39
CA GLN A 42 3.15 -3.54 -11.07
C GLN A 42 2.02 -4.21 -10.28
N ASN A 43 2.37 -5.27 -9.57
CA ASN A 43 1.49 -5.88 -8.59
C ASN A 43 1.55 -5.08 -7.29
N LEU A 44 0.37 -4.76 -6.77
CA LEU A 44 0.16 -4.09 -5.51
C LEU A 44 -0.63 -5.05 -4.62
N ASN A 45 -0.03 -5.48 -3.52
CA ASN A 45 -0.72 -6.33 -2.56
C ASN A 45 -1.59 -5.45 -1.66
N ILE A 46 -2.80 -5.91 -1.39
CA ILE A 46 -3.72 -5.22 -0.49
C ILE A 46 -4.14 -6.23 0.58
N SER A 47 -3.74 -5.96 1.82
CA SER A 47 -4.05 -6.78 2.98
C SER A 47 -5.04 -6.06 3.89
N CYS A 48 -6.14 -6.74 4.21
CA CYS A 48 -7.14 -6.27 5.16
C CYS A 48 -7.20 -7.26 6.32
N THR A 49 -6.26 -7.11 7.26
CA THR A 49 -6.09 -7.96 8.43
C THR A 49 -7.25 -7.78 9.41
N ASP A 50 -7.80 -8.89 9.90
CA ASP A 50 -8.96 -8.97 10.80
C ASP A 50 -10.28 -8.42 10.21
N TYR A 51 -10.33 -8.17 8.91
CA TYR A 51 -11.56 -7.84 8.21
C TYR A 51 -12.23 -9.10 7.63
N THR A 52 -13.57 -9.14 7.70
CA THR A 52 -14.36 -10.04 6.88
C THR A 52 -14.54 -9.48 5.46
N GLU A 53 -14.86 -10.33 4.48
CA GLU A 53 -15.14 -9.89 3.11
C GLU A 53 -16.24 -8.82 3.04
N ALA A 54 -17.32 -8.99 3.82
CA ALA A 54 -18.42 -8.03 3.86
C ALA A 54 -17.96 -6.66 4.39
N GLU A 55 -17.08 -6.65 5.39
CA GLU A 55 -16.55 -5.41 5.95
C GLU A 55 -15.61 -4.71 4.96
N VAL A 56 -14.70 -5.44 4.31
CA VAL A 56 -13.84 -4.90 3.25
C VAL A 56 -14.67 -4.22 2.17
N LEU A 57 -15.71 -4.89 1.66
CA LEU A 57 -16.60 -4.35 0.63
C LEU A 57 -17.44 -3.14 1.09
N SER A 58 -17.56 -2.96 2.40
CA SER A 58 -18.28 -1.83 3.02
C SER A 58 -17.40 -0.62 3.31
N LEU A 59 -16.07 -0.74 3.22
CA LEU A 59 -15.16 0.38 3.49
C LEU A 59 -15.42 1.53 2.51
N PRO A 60 -15.69 2.75 3.01
CA PRO A 60 -16.09 3.87 2.15
C PRO A 60 -14.91 4.47 1.36
N MET A 61 -13.67 4.17 1.76
CA MET A 61 -12.48 4.83 1.23
C MET A 61 -11.99 4.29 -0.12
N TRP A 62 -12.45 3.14 -0.61
CA TRP A 62 -11.85 2.48 -1.78
C TRP A 62 -11.77 3.36 -3.03
N GLU A 63 -12.82 4.10 -3.34
CA GLU A 63 -12.84 5.00 -4.51
C GLU A 63 -11.90 6.19 -4.32
N GLN A 64 -11.94 6.81 -3.14
CA GLN A 64 -11.10 7.96 -2.84
C GLN A 64 -9.62 7.56 -2.78
N LEU A 65 -9.32 6.40 -2.20
CA LEU A 65 -7.96 5.85 -2.11
C LEU A 65 -7.41 5.58 -3.51
N TYR A 66 -8.20 4.93 -4.37
CA TYR A 66 -7.82 4.69 -5.76
C TYR A 66 -7.46 6.00 -6.51
N VAL A 67 -8.29 7.03 -6.36
CA VAL A 67 -8.09 8.34 -7.02
C VAL A 67 -6.87 9.08 -6.48
N GLN A 68 -6.60 8.97 -5.18
CA GLN A 68 -5.55 9.74 -4.51
C GLN A 68 -4.22 8.99 -4.37
N LEU A 69 -4.16 7.70 -4.73
CA LEU A 69 -3.04 6.82 -4.43
C LEU A 69 -1.68 7.40 -4.87
N ASP A 70 -1.57 7.99 -6.06
CA ASP A 70 -0.30 8.59 -6.54
C ASP A 70 0.16 9.78 -5.69
N LYS A 71 -0.79 10.56 -5.18
CA LYS A 71 -0.48 11.71 -4.33
C LYS A 71 -0.06 11.23 -2.94
N LEU A 72 -0.72 10.21 -2.41
CA LEU A 72 -0.40 9.62 -1.11
C LEU A 72 0.95 8.91 -1.16
N ASP A 73 1.22 8.17 -2.24
CA ASP A 73 2.50 7.54 -2.51
C ASP A 73 3.62 8.57 -2.54
N GLN A 74 3.46 9.66 -3.30
CA GLN A 74 4.45 10.73 -3.32
C GLN A 74 4.67 11.33 -1.91
N LEU A 75 3.60 11.58 -1.15
CA LEU A 75 3.70 12.13 0.20
C LEU A 75 4.45 11.18 1.15
N ALA A 76 4.15 9.88 1.08
CA ALA A 76 4.83 8.87 1.88
C ALA A 76 6.32 8.80 1.53
N GLN A 77 6.69 8.81 0.25
CA GLN A 77 8.09 8.87 -0.19
C GLN A 77 8.81 10.13 0.33
N GLU A 78 8.16 11.30 0.31
CA GLU A 78 8.71 12.53 0.88
C GLU A 78 8.92 12.45 2.39
N ILE A 79 8.08 11.71 3.12
CA ILE A 79 8.24 11.46 4.56
C ILE A 79 9.43 10.52 4.81
N ILE A 80 9.47 9.39 4.10
CA ILE A 80 10.56 8.40 4.22
C ILE A 80 11.92 9.05 3.94
N GLN A 81 12.01 9.88 2.90
CA GLN A 81 13.26 10.57 2.53
C GLN A 81 13.74 11.60 3.56
N LYS A 82 12.86 12.13 4.42
CA LYS A 82 13.27 13.04 5.50
C LYS A 82 13.89 12.29 6.67
N GLU A 83 13.36 11.10 6.97
CA GLU A 83 13.82 10.30 8.10
C GLU A 83 15.07 9.47 7.74
N ILE A 84 15.11 8.95 6.52
CA ILE A 84 16.21 8.15 5.98
C ILE A 84 16.86 8.96 4.85
N PRO A 85 18.00 9.63 5.10
CA PRO A 85 18.79 10.22 4.03
C PRO A 85 19.36 9.08 3.18
N GLN A 86 18.60 8.67 2.18
CA GLN A 86 18.99 7.65 1.22
C GLN A 86 20.26 8.12 0.50
N GLU A 87 21.26 7.25 0.39
CA GLU A 87 22.33 7.45 -0.60
C GLU A 87 21.69 7.54 -2.00
N GLU A 88 22.25 8.36 -2.89
CA GLU A 88 21.63 8.72 -4.17
C GLU A 88 21.11 7.48 -4.93
N SER A 89 19.80 7.48 -5.22
CA SER A 89 19.05 6.65 -6.20
C SER A 89 18.26 5.41 -5.76
N VAL A 90 17.98 5.17 -4.47
CA VAL A 90 16.99 4.12 -4.14
C VAL A 90 15.59 4.56 -4.57
N VAL A 91 15.05 3.86 -5.57
CA VAL A 91 13.68 4.05 -6.05
C VAL A 91 12.74 3.27 -5.12
N LEU A 92 12.04 4.00 -4.25
CA LEU A 92 10.99 3.42 -3.42
C LEU A 92 9.84 2.99 -4.32
N THR A 93 9.55 1.69 -4.26
CA THR A 93 8.54 1.05 -5.09
C THR A 93 7.39 0.65 -4.18
N LEU A 94 6.20 1.23 -4.37
CA LEU A 94 5.02 0.91 -3.57
C LEU A 94 4.58 -0.53 -3.84
N THR A 95 4.68 -1.41 -2.86
CA THR A 95 4.35 -2.84 -3.01
C THR A 95 3.08 -3.23 -2.28
N ASP A 96 2.71 -2.51 -1.22
CA ASP A 96 1.64 -2.92 -0.31
C ASP A 96 0.72 -1.77 0.12
N ILE A 97 -0.57 -2.06 0.27
CA ILE A 97 -1.52 -1.27 1.06
C ILE A 97 -2.03 -2.16 2.19
N MET A 98 -1.83 -1.73 3.43
CA MET A 98 -2.11 -2.53 4.61
C MET A 98 -3.19 -1.87 5.46
N LEU A 99 -4.28 -2.60 5.70
CA LEU A 99 -5.35 -2.21 6.59
C LEU A 99 -5.39 -3.21 7.74
N ASP A 100 -5.42 -2.71 8.97
CA ASP A 100 -5.49 -3.54 10.16
C ASP A 100 -6.60 -3.02 11.08
N LYS A 101 -7.59 -3.86 11.33
CA LYS A 101 -8.75 -3.51 12.17
C LYS A 101 -8.38 -3.25 13.63
N SER A 102 -7.23 -3.73 14.09
CA SER A 102 -6.71 -3.46 15.43
C SER A 102 -6.22 -2.02 15.60
N GLY A 103 -6.02 -1.29 14.50
CA GLY A 103 -5.58 0.11 14.50
C GLY A 103 -4.08 0.31 14.46
N CYS A 104 -3.28 -0.72 14.10
CA CYS A 104 -1.82 -0.63 13.95
C CYS A 104 -1.38 0.53 13.03
N TYR A 105 -2.20 0.88 12.05
CA TYR A 105 -1.89 1.89 11.02
C TYR A 105 -2.86 3.07 11.02
N ASP A 106 -3.57 3.32 12.14
CA ASP A 106 -4.72 4.24 12.18
C ASP A 106 -5.84 3.75 11.24
N ALA A 107 -5.88 4.18 9.98
CA ALA A 107 -6.78 3.62 8.96
C ALA A 107 -6.10 2.65 8.00
N PHE A 108 -4.94 3.02 7.43
CA PHE A 108 -4.16 2.17 6.52
C PHE A 108 -2.70 2.63 6.43
N ALA A 109 -1.82 1.78 5.90
CA ALA A 109 -0.45 2.13 5.56
C ALA A 109 -0.11 1.82 4.11
N LEU A 110 0.81 2.62 3.54
CA LEU A 110 1.49 2.32 2.29
C LEU A 110 2.85 1.71 2.60
N GLY A 111 3.15 0.57 1.99
CA GLY A 111 4.38 -0.20 2.24
C GLY A 111 5.32 -0.25 1.05
N TYR A 112 6.61 -0.11 1.37
CA TYR A 112 7.69 -0.06 0.40
C TYR A 112 8.75 -1.10 0.75
N ASP A 113 9.06 -1.94 -0.23
CA ASP A 113 10.17 -2.88 -0.17
C ASP A 113 11.52 -2.12 -0.24
N ILE A 114 12.37 -2.32 0.78
CA ILE A 114 13.74 -1.80 0.85
C ILE A 114 14.78 -2.91 0.53
N GLY A 115 14.37 -4.17 0.57
CA GLY A 115 15.19 -5.34 0.34
C GLY A 115 15.80 -5.94 1.61
N GLU A 116 16.82 -6.77 1.43
CA GLU A 116 17.42 -7.54 2.51
C GLU A 116 18.19 -6.69 3.52
N SER A 117 17.99 -6.98 4.81
CA SER A 117 18.75 -6.43 5.92
C SER A 117 19.33 -7.56 6.79
N PRO A 118 20.30 -7.28 7.69
CA PRO A 118 20.79 -8.28 8.63
C PRO A 118 19.71 -8.90 9.55
N ALA A 119 18.56 -8.24 9.69
CA ALA A 119 17.44 -8.67 10.53
C ALA A 119 16.33 -9.41 9.75
N GLY A 120 16.44 -9.52 8.42
CA GLY A 120 15.39 -10.03 7.54
C GLY A 120 15.07 -9.07 6.40
N HIS A 121 14.05 -9.38 5.62
CA HIS A 121 13.63 -8.53 4.50
C HIS A 121 12.92 -7.29 5.04
N LEU A 122 13.43 -6.11 4.73
CA LEU A 122 13.00 -4.85 5.32
C LEU A 122 11.94 -4.15 4.47
N TYR A 123 10.86 -3.78 5.13
CA TYR A 123 9.82 -2.91 4.61
C TYR A 123 9.77 -1.62 5.42
N VAL A 124 9.48 -0.51 4.75
CA VAL A 124 9.14 0.76 5.40
C VAL A 124 7.72 1.15 5.08
N LEU A 125 6.99 1.62 6.08
CA LEU A 125 5.58 1.96 5.95
C LEU A 125 5.32 3.39 6.39
N VAL A 126 4.35 4.04 5.74
CA VAL A 126 3.77 5.31 6.18
C VAL A 126 2.27 5.10 6.38
N SER A 127 1.79 5.39 7.58
CA SER A 127 0.38 5.26 7.94
C SER A 127 -0.41 6.54 7.69
N PHE A 128 -1.71 6.37 7.46
CA PHE A 128 -2.66 7.42 7.11
C PHE A 128 -3.93 7.26 7.94
N ASP A 129 -4.50 8.39 8.36
CA ASP A 129 -5.82 8.43 9.01
C ASP A 129 -6.98 8.29 7.99
N GLU A 130 -8.22 8.25 8.49
CA GLU A 130 -9.43 8.15 7.66
C GLU A 130 -9.62 9.33 6.68
N ASN A 131 -8.95 10.48 6.92
CA ASN A 131 -8.96 11.66 6.05
C ASN A 131 -7.75 11.71 5.10
N PHE A 132 -6.95 10.65 5.07
CA PHE A 132 -5.71 10.51 4.31
C PHE A 132 -4.62 11.50 4.70
N THR A 133 -4.58 11.88 5.98
CA THR A 133 -3.48 12.61 6.58
C THR A 133 -2.38 11.62 6.94
N ALA A 134 -1.17 11.83 6.40
CA ALA A 134 -0.03 10.98 6.69
C ALA A 134 0.53 11.24 8.09
N GLN A 135 0.77 10.17 8.85
CA GLN A 135 1.60 10.22 10.05
C GLN A 135 3.05 10.54 9.65
N GLN A 136 3.75 11.29 10.50
CA GLN A 136 5.11 11.75 10.18
C GLN A 136 6.20 10.75 10.55
N ASP A 137 5.88 9.76 11.39
CA ASP A 137 6.80 8.71 11.79
C ASP A 137 6.78 7.56 10.77
N VAL A 138 7.96 7.08 10.37
CA VAL A 138 8.08 5.89 9.50
C VAL A 138 8.10 4.62 10.36
N ILE A 139 7.34 3.62 9.93
CA ILE A 139 7.32 2.29 10.56
C ILE A 139 8.29 1.38 9.79
N TYR A 140 9.09 0.60 10.53
CA TYR A 140 10.00 -0.40 9.96
C TYR A 140 9.49 -1.79 10.32
N GLU A 141 9.28 -2.64 9.32
CA GLU A 141 8.87 -4.02 9.50
C GLU A 141 9.90 -4.96 8.85
N THR A 142 10.22 -6.05 9.53
CA THR A 142 11.11 -7.11 9.01
C THR A 142 10.37 -8.43 8.99
N LEU A 143 10.38 -9.11 7.84
CA LEU A 143 9.82 -10.45 7.66
C LEU A 143 10.91 -11.51 7.52
#